data_AF-W5MSF9-F1
#
_entry.id   AF-W5MSF9-F1
#
_cell.length_a   1.000
_cell.length_b   1.000
_cell.length_c   1.000
_cell.angle_alpha   90.00
_cell.angle_beta   90.00
_cell.angle_gamma   90.00
#
_symmetry.space_group_name_H-M   'P 1'
#
loop_
_entity.id
_entity.type
_entity.pdbx_description
1 polymer ?
#
loop_
_entity_poly.entity_id
_entity_poly.type
_entity_poly.pdbx_seq_one_letter_code
_entity_poly.pdbx_strand_id
1 'polypeptide(L)'
;MMDEEICVVDGEEGQVTQTGASYWPTGSSLTARLRRLITAYQRSYRREQLKMEAAEKGDRRRRRCEAAYKLKEIARRERQQRWTRREECDFYRVVSTFGVEVAPGGGGLDWRRFRSFARLDKKTDESLTRYFSNFTAMCRRVCHLPGEGEKGRGEARVRGRRRRGGVR
;
A
#
# COMPACT_ATOMS: atom_id res chain seq x y z
N MET A 1 45.33 -25.61 18.58
CA MET A 1 46.00 -26.91 18.68
C MET A 1 46.89 -26.99 17.45
N MET A 2 48.18 -27.03 17.71
CA MET A 2 49.28 -26.78 16.79
C MET A 2 49.53 -27.97 15.85
N ASP A 3 49.96 -27.61 14.64
CA ASP A 3 50.96 -28.28 13.81
C ASP A 3 50.79 -29.78 13.51
N GLU A 4 50.19 -30.08 12.35
CA GLU A 4 50.57 -31.28 11.58
C GLU A 4 51.52 -30.85 10.46
N GLU A 5 52.81 -31.12 10.65
CA GLU A 5 53.85 -30.98 9.64
C GLU A 5 53.53 -31.85 8.43
N ILE A 6 53.34 -31.21 7.28
CA ILE A 6 53.40 -31.88 5.99
C ILE A 6 54.87 -31.97 5.60
N CYS A 7 55.48 -33.13 5.86
CA CYS A 7 56.79 -33.48 5.35
C CYS A 7 56.70 -33.73 3.83
N VAL A 8 57.26 -32.81 3.04
CA VAL A 8 57.47 -33.00 1.60
C VAL A 8 58.81 -33.69 1.43
N VAL A 9 58.79 -34.97 1.11
CA VAL A 9 59.99 -35.71 0.68
C VAL A 9 60.38 -35.18 -0.71
N ASP A 10 61.55 -34.54 -0.81
CA ASP A 10 62.21 -34.25 -2.07
C ASP A 10 62.85 -35.55 -2.60
N GLY A 11 62.45 -35.94 -3.82
CA GLY A 11 63.03 -37.04 -4.57
C GLY A 11 63.39 -36.53 -5.96
N GLU A 12 64.69 -36.34 -6.18
CA GLU A 12 65.29 -35.89 -7.44
C GLU A 12 65.22 -36.95 -8.56
N GLU A 13 64.97 -36.42 -9.76
CA GLU A 13 65.41 -36.83 -11.10
C GLU A 13 65.13 -38.25 -11.66
N GLY A 14 64.43 -38.27 -12.80
CA GLY A 14 64.29 -39.44 -13.66
C GLY A 14 63.44 -39.15 -14.90
N GLN A 15 64.11 -38.76 -15.99
CA GLN A 15 63.52 -38.59 -17.32
C GLN A 15 63.03 -39.95 -17.87
N VAL A 16 61.71 -40.12 -18.04
CA VAL A 16 61.15 -41.27 -18.78
C VAL A 16 60.08 -40.78 -19.76
N THR A 17 60.39 -40.91 -21.05
CA THR A 17 59.45 -40.86 -22.16
C THR A 17 58.43 -41.98 -22.04
N GLN A 18 57.14 -41.66 -21.89
CA GLN A 18 56.08 -42.66 -22.11
C GLN A 18 54.79 -41.99 -22.62
N THR A 19 54.56 -42.20 -23.92
CA THR A 19 53.27 -42.03 -24.59
C THR A 19 52.23 -42.93 -23.90
N GLY A 20 51.25 -42.34 -23.21
CA GLY A 20 50.06 -43.06 -22.72
C GLY A 20 49.91 -43.20 -21.20
N ALA A 21 50.87 -42.75 -20.37
CA ALA A 21 50.67 -42.66 -18.92
C ALA A 21 50.07 -41.30 -18.57
N SER A 22 48.94 -41.29 -17.87
CA SER A 22 48.36 -40.06 -17.29
C SER A 22 49.39 -39.41 -16.36
N TYR A 23 50.19 -38.49 -16.92
CA TYR A 23 51.26 -37.80 -16.23
C TYR A 23 50.68 -36.97 -15.08
N TRP A 24 50.87 -37.46 -13.87
CA TRP A 24 50.55 -36.72 -12.67
C TRP A 24 51.51 -35.53 -12.55
N PRO A 25 51.03 -34.30 -12.31
CA PRO A 25 51.90 -33.14 -12.22
C PRO A 25 52.83 -33.23 -11.01
N THR A 26 54.03 -32.67 -11.13
CA THR A 26 54.92 -32.44 -9.99
C THR A 26 54.21 -31.61 -8.90
N GLY A 27 54.59 -31.80 -7.63
CA GLY A 27 53.95 -31.11 -6.50
C GLY A 27 53.90 -29.59 -6.65
N SER A 28 54.96 -28.97 -7.16
CA SER A 28 55.03 -27.53 -7.43
C SER A 28 54.03 -27.07 -8.51
N SER A 29 53.85 -27.85 -9.58
CA SER A 29 52.86 -27.59 -10.63
C SER A 29 51.44 -27.70 -10.10
N LEU A 30 51.17 -28.69 -9.24
CA LEU A 30 49.89 -28.83 -8.54
C LEU A 30 49.61 -27.63 -7.62
N THR A 31 50.57 -27.25 -6.76
CA THR A 31 50.42 -26.09 -5.87
C THR A 31 50.21 -24.80 -6.66
N ALA A 32 50.92 -24.59 -7.77
CA ALA A 32 50.74 -23.42 -8.63
C ALA A 32 49.32 -23.37 -9.23
N ARG A 33 48.80 -24.51 -9.71
CA ARG A 33 47.41 -24.61 -10.19
C ARG A 33 46.40 -24.34 -9.08
N LEU A 34 46.61 -24.89 -7.89
CA LEU A 34 45.74 -24.67 -6.73
C LEU A 34 45.72 -23.19 -6.33
N ARG A 35 46.87 -22.53 -6.24
CA ARG A 35 46.95 -21.08 -5.94
C ARG A 35 46.20 -20.24 -6.98
N ARG A 36 46.32 -20.58 -8.27
CA ARG A 36 45.56 -19.92 -9.34
C ARG A 36 44.07 -20.13 -9.19
N LEU A 37 43.62 -21.34 -8.84
CA LEU A 37 42.21 -21.65 -8.60
C LEU A 37 41.66 -20.89 -7.38
N ILE A 38 42.40 -20.89 -6.27
CA ILE A 38 42.05 -20.13 -5.06
C ILE A 38 41.90 -18.65 -5.40
N THR A 39 42.86 -18.08 -6.11
CA THR A 39 42.85 -16.66 -6.51
C THR A 39 41.68 -16.36 -7.46
N ALA A 40 41.41 -17.23 -8.42
CA ALA A 40 40.29 -17.09 -9.34
C ALA A 40 38.94 -17.15 -8.61
N TYR A 41 38.77 -18.09 -7.68
CA TYR A 41 37.58 -18.21 -6.86
C TYR A 41 37.40 -16.99 -5.95
N GLN A 42 38.45 -16.57 -5.24
CA GLN A 42 38.40 -15.39 -4.37
C GLN A 42 38.07 -14.11 -5.16
N ARG A 43 38.63 -13.95 -6.36
CA ARG A 43 38.30 -12.84 -7.26
C ARG A 43 36.85 -12.88 -7.72
N SER A 44 36.36 -14.06 -8.10
CA SER A 44 34.96 -14.27 -8.50
C SER A 44 34.00 -13.94 -7.36
N TYR A 45 34.30 -14.45 -6.15
CA TYR A 45 33.49 -14.22 -4.97
C TYR A 45 33.40 -12.74 -4.60
N ARG A 46 34.54 -12.02 -4.56
CA ARG A 46 34.54 -10.56 -4.32
C ARG A 46 33.74 -9.81 -5.38
N ARG A 47 33.81 -10.22 -6.64
CA ARG A 47 33.05 -9.59 -7.73
C ARG A 47 31.54 -9.81 -7.55
N GLU A 48 31.12 -11.01 -7.17
CA GLU A 48 29.71 -11.30 -6.93
C GLU A 48 29.18 -10.55 -5.70
N GLN A 49 29.97 -10.45 -4.63
CA GLN A 49 29.63 -9.64 -3.45
C GLN A 49 29.36 -8.17 -3.83
N LEU A 50 30.25 -7.55 -4.61
CA LEU A 50 30.06 -6.16 -5.07
C LEU A 50 28.81 -6.00 -5.94
N LYS A 51 28.49 -7.00 -6.77
CA LYS A 51 27.29 -7.00 -7.61
C LYS A 51 26.02 -7.12 -6.77
N MET A 52 26.02 -7.98 -5.74
CA MET A 52 24.91 -8.12 -4.79
C MET A 52 24.67 -6.82 -4.01
N GLU A 53 25.73 -6.18 -3.51
CA GLU A 53 25.63 -4.90 -2.80
C GLU A 53 25.09 -3.78 -3.72
N ALA A 54 25.57 -3.71 -4.97
CA ALA A 54 25.08 -2.75 -5.96
C ALA A 54 23.59 -2.97 -6.28
N ALA A 55 23.16 -4.24 -6.41
CA ALA A 55 21.77 -4.60 -6.63
C ALA A 55 20.89 -4.22 -5.44
N GLU A 56 21.33 -4.51 -4.21
CA GLU A 56 20.62 -4.14 -2.98
C GLU A 56 20.46 -2.62 -2.86
N LYS A 57 21.53 -1.86 -3.13
CA LYS A 57 21.49 -0.39 -3.13
C LYS A 57 20.49 0.15 -4.15
N GLY A 58 20.44 -0.44 -5.33
CA GLY A 58 19.44 -0.14 -6.37
C GLY A 58 18.01 -0.40 -5.89
N ASP A 59 17.76 -1.58 -5.32
CA ASP A 59 16.45 -1.96 -4.81
C ASP A 59 16.01 -1.05 -3.64
N ARG A 60 16.93 -0.72 -2.73
CA ARG A 60 16.66 0.22 -1.63
C ARG A 60 16.24 1.60 -2.14
N ARG A 61 16.91 2.12 -3.18
CA ARG A 61 16.53 3.39 -3.81
C ARG A 61 15.13 3.29 -4.43
N ARG A 62 14.86 2.21 -5.17
CA ARG A 62 13.57 1.96 -5.79
C ARG A 62 12.43 1.93 -4.76
N ARG A 63 12.59 1.17 -3.67
CA ARG A 63 11.60 1.10 -2.58
C ARG A 63 11.32 2.46 -1.93
N ARG A 64 12.36 3.29 -1.74
CA ARG A 64 12.19 4.66 -1.21
C ARG A 64 11.36 5.53 -2.16
N CYS A 65 11.64 5.47 -3.46
CA CYS A 65 10.87 6.21 -4.46
C CYS A 65 9.40 5.76 -4.50
N GLU A 66 9.15 4.45 -4.49
CA GLU A 66 7.80 3.89 -4.46
C GLU A 66 7.03 4.31 -3.19
N ALA A 67 7.68 4.25 -2.02
CA ALA A 67 7.09 4.70 -0.76
C ALA A 67 6.73 6.20 -0.78
N ALA A 68 7.62 7.05 -1.31
CA ALA A 68 7.37 8.47 -1.45
C ALA A 68 6.20 8.77 -2.39
N TYR A 69 6.09 8.04 -3.51
CA TYR A 69 4.95 8.17 -4.43
C TYR A 69 3.64 7.75 -3.75
N LYS A 70 3.64 6.63 -3.03
CA LYS A 70 2.46 6.14 -2.30
C LYS A 70 1.98 7.14 -1.25
N LEU A 71 2.89 7.74 -0.49
CA LEU A 71 2.55 8.80 0.49
C LEU A 71 1.93 10.04 -0.19
N LYS A 72 2.45 10.46 -1.34
CA LYS A 72 1.87 11.58 -2.12
C LYS A 72 0.46 11.24 -2.61
N GLU A 73 0.23 10.03 -3.09
CA GLU A 73 -1.10 9.57 -3.50
C GLU A 73 -2.09 9.54 -2.33
N ILE A 74 -1.68 9.03 -1.16
CA ILE A 74 -2.50 9.04 0.05
C ILE A 74 -2.88 10.48 0.42
N ALA A 75 -1.89 11.38 0.51
CA ALA A 75 -2.13 12.79 0.83
C ALA A 75 -3.02 13.51 -0.21
N ARG A 76 -2.97 13.10 -1.48
CA ARG A 76 -3.87 13.61 -2.53
C ARG A 76 -5.30 13.14 -2.29
N ARG A 77 -5.49 11.85 -2.02
CA ARG A 77 -6.82 11.26 -1.74
C ARG A 77 -7.43 11.82 -0.46
N GLU A 78 -6.67 11.97 0.62
CA GLU A 78 -7.15 12.57 1.87
C GLU A 78 -7.62 14.01 1.68
N ARG A 79 -6.85 14.81 0.92
CA ARG A 79 -7.24 16.19 0.58
C ARG A 79 -8.54 16.24 -0.25
N GLN A 80 -8.73 15.31 -1.18
CA GLN A 80 -9.94 15.24 -1.99
C GLN A 80 -11.16 14.78 -1.19
N GLN A 81 -10.98 13.89 -0.20
CA GLN A 81 -12.08 13.42 0.65
C GLN A 81 -12.54 14.47 1.67
N ARG A 82 -11.62 15.34 2.14
CA ARG A 82 -11.97 16.37 3.11
C ARG A 82 -12.83 17.45 2.47
N TRP A 83 -13.96 17.75 3.10
CA TRP A 83 -14.83 18.86 2.71
C TRP A 83 -14.22 20.17 3.18
N THR A 84 -13.94 21.08 2.25
CA THR A 84 -13.49 22.43 2.58
C THR A 84 -14.69 23.35 2.78
N ARG A 85 -14.52 24.45 3.54
CA ARG A 85 -15.58 25.46 3.72
C ARG A 85 -16.21 25.93 2.41
N ARG A 86 -15.39 26.15 1.37
CA ARG A 86 -15.89 26.56 0.04
C ARG A 86 -16.77 25.48 -0.58
N GLU A 87 -16.33 24.23 -0.54
CA GLU A 87 -17.10 23.08 -1.04
C GLU A 87 -18.41 22.89 -0.26
N GLU A 88 -18.40 23.06 1.06
CA GLU A 88 -19.62 23.02 1.89
C GLU A 88 -20.62 24.11 1.49
N CYS A 89 -20.14 25.35 1.31
CA CYS A 89 -20.96 26.48 0.89
C CYS A 89 -21.56 26.27 -0.51
N ASP A 90 -20.75 25.83 -1.48
CA ASP A 90 -21.23 25.56 -2.84
C ASP A 90 -22.21 24.40 -2.88
N PHE A 91 -21.96 23.34 -2.12
CA PHE A 91 -22.89 22.23 -1.96
C PHE A 91 -24.25 22.72 -1.45
N TYR A 92 -24.26 23.49 -0.35
CA TYR A 92 -25.48 24.02 0.24
C TYR A 92 -26.24 24.90 -0.76
N ARG A 93 -25.54 25.85 -1.41
CA ARG A 93 -26.13 26.77 -2.40
C ARG A 93 -26.81 26.02 -3.54
N VAL A 94 -26.15 25.00 -4.10
CA VAL A 94 -26.68 24.25 -5.24
C VAL A 94 -27.81 23.32 -4.81
N VAL A 95 -27.69 22.62 -3.67
CA VAL A 95 -28.77 21.78 -3.13
C VAL A 95 -30.01 22.62 -2.82
N SER A 96 -29.87 23.80 -2.21
CA SER A 96 -31.02 24.63 -1.86
C SER A 96 -31.70 25.27 -3.06
N THR A 97 -30.94 25.58 -4.12
CA THR A 97 -31.47 26.24 -5.32
C THR A 97 -32.05 25.25 -6.33
N PHE A 98 -31.35 24.14 -6.55
CA PHE A 98 -31.65 23.20 -7.64
C PHE A 98 -32.02 21.80 -7.17
N GLY A 99 -31.74 21.45 -5.92
CA GLY A 99 -31.86 20.08 -5.44
C GLY A 99 -30.80 19.14 -6.03
N VAL A 100 -31.07 17.84 -5.97
CA VAL A 100 -30.25 16.77 -6.57
C VAL A 100 -31.16 15.93 -7.46
N GLU A 101 -30.73 15.69 -8.70
CA GLU A 101 -31.51 14.92 -9.68
C GLU A 101 -31.53 13.43 -9.32
N VAL A 102 -32.65 12.74 -9.59
CA VAL A 102 -32.78 11.29 -9.42
C VAL A 102 -32.59 10.64 -10.78
N ALA A 103 -31.76 9.60 -10.84
CA ALA A 103 -31.47 8.92 -12.09
C ALA A 103 -32.74 8.28 -12.70
N PRO A 104 -32.94 8.36 -14.03
CA PRO A 104 -34.08 7.72 -14.68
C PRO A 104 -33.98 6.20 -14.49
N GLY A 105 -34.98 5.61 -13.83
CA GLY A 105 -34.99 4.20 -13.43
C GLY A 105 -34.95 3.95 -11.92
N GLY A 106 -34.94 5.01 -11.08
CA GLY A 106 -35.11 4.87 -9.63
C GLY A 106 -33.88 4.34 -8.88
N GLY A 107 -32.73 4.24 -9.55
CA GLY A 107 -31.50 3.65 -9.02
C GLY A 107 -30.65 4.53 -8.09
N GLY A 108 -31.10 5.76 -7.76
CA GLY A 108 -30.40 6.66 -6.86
C GLY A 108 -30.27 8.10 -7.37
N LEU A 109 -29.34 8.85 -6.78
CA LEU A 109 -29.08 10.26 -7.09
C LEU A 109 -28.07 10.38 -8.24
N ASP A 110 -28.37 11.21 -9.25
CA ASP A 110 -27.43 11.58 -10.32
C ASP A 110 -26.63 12.82 -9.91
N TRP A 111 -25.32 12.62 -9.76
CA TRP A 111 -24.37 13.66 -9.35
C TRP A 111 -23.71 14.39 -10.51
N ARG A 112 -23.95 13.98 -11.76
CA ARG A 112 -23.22 14.51 -12.93
C ARG A 112 -23.45 16.01 -13.10
N ARG A 113 -24.71 16.44 -13.16
CA ARG A 113 -25.06 17.86 -13.32
C ARG A 113 -24.76 18.66 -12.06
N PHE A 114 -25.05 18.06 -10.89
CA PHE A 114 -24.78 18.67 -9.59
C PHE A 114 -23.30 19.04 -9.40
N ARG A 115 -22.36 18.14 -9.77
CA ARG A 115 -20.92 18.39 -9.69
C ARG A 115 -20.50 19.61 -10.49
N SER A 116 -21.04 19.77 -11.71
CA SER A 116 -20.73 20.92 -12.56
C SER A 116 -21.19 22.24 -11.93
N PHE A 117 -22.39 22.29 -11.33
CA PHE A 117 -22.91 23.51 -10.73
C PHE A 117 -22.28 23.85 -9.37
N ALA A 118 -21.92 22.84 -8.59
CA ALA A 118 -21.29 23.00 -7.27
C ALA A 118 -19.77 23.06 -7.36
N ARG A 119 -19.17 22.87 -8.54
CA ARG A 119 -17.71 22.81 -8.75
C ARG A 119 -17.05 21.69 -7.93
N LEU A 120 -17.72 20.54 -7.85
CA LEU A 120 -17.32 19.37 -7.04
C LEU A 120 -16.85 18.18 -7.91
N ASP A 121 -16.22 18.45 -9.06
CA ASP A 121 -15.79 17.42 -10.02
C ASP A 121 -14.82 16.38 -9.43
N LYS A 122 -14.11 16.77 -8.35
CA LYS A 122 -13.17 15.91 -7.64
C LYS A 122 -13.82 15.03 -6.57
N LYS A 123 -15.10 15.20 -6.27
CA LYS A 123 -15.84 14.38 -5.31
C LYS A 123 -16.47 13.20 -6.05
N THR A 124 -16.35 12.02 -5.45
CA THR A 124 -17.00 10.81 -5.99
C THR A 124 -18.47 10.78 -5.60
N ASP A 125 -19.26 10.04 -6.37
CA ASP A 125 -20.71 9.90 -6.17
C ASP A 125 -21.04 9.34 -4.78
N GLU A 126 -20.20 8.44 -4.25
CA GLU A 126 -20.35 7.90 -2.89
C GLU A 126 -20.11 8.97 -1.82
N SER A 127 -19.11 9.84 -2.02
CA SER A 127 -18.80 10.92 -1.08
C SER A 127 -19.90 11.99 -1.05
N LEU A 128 -20.48 12.29 -2.21
CA LEU A 128 -21.62 13.21 -2.35
C LEU A 128 -22.88 12.64 -1.72
N THR A 129 -23.18 11.37 -2.00
CA THR A 129 -24.33 10.66 -1.40
C THR A 129 -24.23 10.62 0.11
N ARG A 130 -23.05 10.28 0.66
CA ARG A 130 -22.81 10.28 2.11
C ARG A 130 -23.01 11.67 2.71
N TYR A 131 -22.46 12.71 2.07
CA TYR A 131 -22.58 14.07 2.55
C TYR A 131 -24.05 14.55 2.51
N PHE A 132 -24.78 14.24 1.43
CA PHE A 132 -26.20 14.56 1.30
C PHE A 132 -27.09 13.86 2.33
N SER A 133 -26.81 12.59 2.63
CA SER A 133 -27.50 11.85 3.69
C SER A 133 -27.29 12.52 5.05
N ASN A 134 -26.04 12.88 5.38
CA ASN A 134 -25.71 13.60 6.61
C ASN A 134 -26.39 14.98 6.67
N PHE A 135 -26.39 15.72 5.55
CA PHE A 135 -27.05 17.01 5.42
C PHE A 135 -28.55 16.89 5.66
N THR A 136 -29.21 15.95 4.99
CA THR A 136 -30.65 15.70 5.16
C THR A 136 -30.98 15.30 6.59
N ALA A 137 -30.18 14.42 7.21
CA ALA A 137 -30.34 14.03 8.61
C ALA A 137 -30.17 15.22 9.57
N MET A 138 -29.22 16.12 9.30
CA MET A 138 -29.03 17.37 10.05
C MET A 138 -30.27 18.27 9.92
N CYS A 139 -30.74 18.54 8.70
CA CYS A 139 -31.93 19.34 8.45
C CYS A 139 -33.17 18.77 9.18
N ARG A 140 -33.38 17.45 9.11
CA ARG A 140 -34.49 16.79 9.83
C ARG A 140 -34.41 17.00 11.33
N ARG A 141 -33.21 16.85 11.91
CA ARG A 141 -32.99 17.04 13.35
C ARG A 141 -33.28 18.48 13.78
N VAL A 142 -32.80 19.46 13.02
CA VAL A 142 -33.05 20.90 13.28
C VAL A 142 -34.55 21.22 13.20
N CYS A 143 -35.25 20.58 12.27
CA CYS A 143 -36.70 20.76 12.11
C CYS A 143 -37.56 19.80 12.96
N HIS A 144 -36.96 19.04 13.89
CA HIS A 144 -37.64 18.03 14.72
C HIS A 144 -38.51 17.01 13.96
N LEU A 145 -38.11 16.68 12.73
CA LEU A 145 -38.79 15.67 11.91
C LEU A 145 -38.40 14.26 12.37
N PRO A 146 -39.34 13.29 12.41
CA PRO A 146 -39.03 11.91 12.77
C PRO A 146 -37.99 11.32 11.80
N GLY A 147 -37.10 10.46 12.29
CA GLY A 147 -36.04 9.84 11.47
C GLY A 147 -36.61 8.89 10.42
N GLU A 148 -35.99 8.80 9.25
CA GLU A 148 -36.49 7.97 8.13
C GLU A 148 -36.33 6.45 8.34
N GLY A 149 -35.94 6.02 9.54
CA GLY A 149 -35.68 4.64 9.93
C GLY A 149 -36.76 3.95 10.78
N GLU A 150 -37.93 4.57 10.99
CA GLU A 150 -39.06 3.93 11.71
C GLU A 150 -40.20 3.50 10.77
N LYS A 151 -39.88 2.95 9.60
CA LYS A 151 -40.84 2.14 8.84
C LYS A 151 -40.63 0.66 9.16
N GLY A 152 -41.34 0.16 10.17
CA GLY A 152 -41.54 -1.28 10.40
C GLY A 152 -41.05 -1.82 11.75
N ARG A 153 -41.65 -1.40 12.86
CA ARG A 153 -41.82 -2.29 14.01
C ARG A 153 -43.21 -2.04 14.61
N GLY A 154 -44.11 -2.96 14.30
CA GLY A 154 -45.45 -2.98 14.88
C GLY A 154 -45.41 -3.06 16.40
N GLU A 155 -46.46 -2.48 16.97
CA GLU A 155 -47.12 -2.82 18.23
C GLU A 155 -46.39 -2.77 19.57
N ALA A 156 -47.19 -2.32 20.54
CA ALA A 156 -47.07 -2.44 21.98
C ALA A 156 -46.06 -1.53 22.70
N ARG A 157 -46.56 -0.36 23.13
CA ARG A 157 -46.60 -0.12 24.58
C ARG A 157 -47.80 0.71 25.01
N VAL A 158 -48.86 -0.01 25.37
CA VAL A 158 -49.80 0.40 26.43
C VAL A 158 -48.99 0.89 27.62
N ARG A 159 -49.08 2.18 27.94
CA ARG A 159 -49.03 2.67 29.32
C ARG A 159 -50.04 3.80 29.46
N GLY A 160 -51.25 3.40 29.85
CA GLY A 160 -52.17 4.31 30.49
C GLY A 160 -51.54 4.91 31.74
N ARG A 161 -51.80 6.20 31.96
CA ARG A 161 -51.88 6.76 33.30
C ARG A 161 -53.20 7.52 33.41
N ARG A 162 -54.16 6.85 34.03
CA ARG A 162 -55.34 7.49 34.61
C ARG A 162 -54.89 8.38 35.78
N ARG A 163 -55.45 9.59 35.79
CA ARG A 163 -55.98 10.39 36.91
C ARG A 163 -55.19 10.49 38.23
N ARG A 164 -54.95 11.74 38.63
CA ARG A 164 -55.21 12.40 39.94
C ARG A 164 -54.72 13.84 39.74
N GLY A 165 -55.42 14.94 40.02
CA GLY A 165 -56.53 15.22 40.92
C GLY A 165 -56.18 16.57 41.56
N GLY A 166 -56.99 17.60 41.27
CA GLY A 166 -57.34 18.78 42.09
C GLY A 166 -56.32 19.66 42.83
N VAL A 167 -56.75 20.93 42.97
CA VAL A 167 -56.48 21.93 44.04
C VAL A 167 -55.08 22.58 43.95
N ARG A 168 -54.90 23.91 43.89
CA ARG A 168 -55.64 25.10 44.35
C ARG A 168 -55.56 26.21 43.31
#